data_AF-A0A949ZB19-F1
#
_entry.id   AF-A0A949ZB19-F1
#
_cell.length_a   1.000
_cell.length_b   1.000
_cell.length_c   1.000
_cell.angle_alpha   90.00
_cell.angle_beta   90.00
_cell.angle_gamma   90.00
#
_symmetry.space_group_name_H-M   'P 1'
#
loop_
_entity.id
_entity.type
_entity.pdbx_description
1 polymer ?
#
loop_
_entity_poly.entity_id
_entity_poly.type
_entity_poly.pdbx_seq_one_letter_code
_entity_poly.pdbx_strand_id
1 'polypeptide(L)'
;MRKAKPSVEESPTVEQFIGQRIRNLRLQRNVTLDQLAERVRLTKGQLSKIENGLVSSPVSTLTRIASALGVGPGYFFQVDG
;
A
#
# COMPACT_ATOMS: atom_id res chain seq x y z
N MET A 1 -12.25 -9.31 -24.76
CA MET A 1 -11.10 -8.42 -25.01
C MET A 1 -9.97 -8.75 -24.05
N ARG A 2 -8.80 -9.16 -24.55
CA ARG A 2 -7.58 -9.29 -23.73
C ARG A 2 -7.02 -7.89 -23.51
N LYS A 3 -6.93 -7.42 -22.26
CA LYS A 3 -6.19 -6.19 -21.96
C LYS A 3 -4.72 -6.44 -22.32
N ALA A 4 -4.15 -5.55 -23.13
CA ALA A 4 -2.76 -5.61 -23.56
C ALA A 4 -1.82 -5.68 -22.34
N LYS A 5 -0.77 -6.51 -22.44
CA LYS A 5 0.40 -6.42 -21.55
C LYS A 5 1.12 -5.12 -21.91
N PRO A 6 1.34 -4.18 -20.99
CA PRO A 6 2.30 -3.12 -21.25
C PRO A 6 3.69 -3.74 -21.29
N SER A 7 4.42 -3.39 -22.34
CA SER A 7 5.77 -3.87 -22.62
C SER A 7 6.68 -2.66 -22.85
N VAL A 8 7.20 -2.06 -21.77
CA VAL A 8 8.50 -1.35 -21.65
C VAL A 8 8.80 -1.18 -20.15
N GLU A 9 10.08 -1.23 -19.75
CA GLU A 9 10.58 -1.04 -18.38
C GLU A 9 10.27 0.36 -17.81
N GLU A 10 9.06 0.58 -17.30
CA GLU A 10 8.75 1.78 -16.52
C GLU A 10 9.08 1.53 -15.05
N SER A 11 9.97 2.35 -14.50
CA SER A 11 10.26 2.38 -13.06
C SER A 11 8.96 2.56 -12.27
N PRO A 12 8.78 1.82 -11.15
CA PRO A 12 7.52 1.81 -10.43
C PRO A 12 7.10 3.22 -10.00
N THR A 13 5.81 3.52 -10.10
CA THR A 13 5.27 4.79 -9.62
C THR A 13 5.42 4.90 -8.10
N VAL A 14 5.31 6.11 -7.57
CA VAL A 14 5.35 6.36 -6.12
C VAL A 14 4.23 5.57 -5.41
N GLU A 15 3.04 5.50 -6.01
CA GLU A 15 1.92 4.72 -5.47
C GLU A 15 2.22 3.22 -5.43
N GLN A 16 2.86 2.68 -6.47
CA GLN A 16 3.27 1.27 -6.52
C GLN A 16 4.33 0.97 -5.45
N PHE A 17 5.31 1.87 -5.29
CA PHE A 17 6.33 1.76 -4.25
C PHE A 17 5.71 1.76 -2.85
N ILE A 18 4.88 2.76 -2.53
CA ILE A 18 4.21 2.87 -1.23
C ILE A 18 3.30 1.66 -0.98
N GLY A 19 2.49 1.28 -1.97
CA GLY A 19 1.56 0.16 -1.89
C GLY A 19 2.27 -1.15 -1.56
N GLN A 20 3.40 -1.42 -2.23
CA GLN A 20 4.20 -2.60 -1.98
C GLN A 20 4.78 -2.62 -0.56
N ARG A 21 5.20 -1.46 -0.03
CA ARG A 21 5.73 -1.38 1.34
C ARG A 21 4.66 -1.55 2.40
N ILE A 22 3.46 -1.02 2.19
CA ILE A 22 2.29 -1.30 3.05
C ILE A 22 2.01 -2.79 3.07
N ARG A 23 1.94 -3.43 1.90
CA ARG A 23 1.67 -4.86 1.76
C ARG A 23 2.73 -5.71 2.46
N ASN A 24 4.01 -5.42 2.24
CA ASN A 24 5.12 -6.14 2.84
C ASN A 24 5.07 -6.04 4.37
N LEU A 25 4.91 -4.83 4.91
CA LEU A 25 4.82 -4.63 6.34
C LEU A 25 3.59 -5.32 6.95
N ARG A 26 2.44 -5.27 6.27
CA ARG A 26 1.22 -5.97 6.70
C ARG A 26 1.46 -7.48 6.81
N LEU A 27 2.10 -8.09 5.80
CA LEU A 27 2.43 -9.51 5.78
C LEU A 27 3.46 -9.87 6.87
N GLN A 28 4.49 -9.05 7.06
CA GLN A 28 5.48 -9.24 8.15
C GLN A 28 4.84 -9.23 9.54
N ARG A 29 3.71 -8.52 9.71
CA ARG A 29 2.94 -8.49 10.97
C ARG A 29 1.84 -9.53 11.05
N ASN A 30 1.75 -10.44 10.08
CA ASN A 30 0.71 -11.47 10.00
C ASN A 30 -0.72 -10.89 10.08
N VAL A 31 -0.92 -9.69 9.53
CA VAL A 31 -2.23 -9.03 9.50
C VAL A 31 -2.91 -9.32 8.17
N THR A 32 -4.17 -9.78 8.19
CA THR A 32 -4.92 -9.99 6.95
C THR A 32 -5.35 -8.66 6.33
N LEU A 33 -5.66 -8.67 5.04
CA LEU A 33 -6.16 -7.47 4.35
C LEU A 33 -7.45 -6.95 5.00
N ASP A 34 -8.35 -7.84 5.41
CA ASP A 34 -9.60 -7.47 6.09
C ASP A 34 -9.34 -6.85 7.46
N GLN A 35 -8.45 -7.45 8.25
CA GLN A 35 -8.09 -6.93 9.57
C GLN A 35 -7.48 -5.52 9.50
N LEU A 36 -6.58 -5.29 8.54
CA LEU A 36 -6.00 -3.95 8.38
C LEU A 36 -7.06 -2.95 7.92
N ALA A 37 -7.89 -3.33 6.93
CA ALA A 37 -8.95 -2.47 6.41
C ALA A 37 -9.92 -2.02 7.52
N GLU A 38 -10.30 -2.93 8.41
CA GLU A 38 -11.12 -2.64 9.59
C GLU A 38 -10.43 -1.64 10.52
N ARG A 39 -9.16 -1.88 10.90
CA ARG A 39 -8.37 -0.99 11.78
C ARG A 39 -8.26 0.43 11.25
N VAL A 40 -8.15 0.60 9.93
CA VAL A 40 -7.96 1.92 9.29
C VAL A 40 -9.25 2.53 8.74
N ARG A 41 -10.41 1.90 8.98
CA ARG A 41 -11.72 2.33 8.50
C ARG A 41 -11.76 2.50 6.98
N LEU A 42 -11.28 1.49 6.26
CA LEU A 42 -11.39 1.37 4.80
C LEU A 42 -12.13 0.08 4.46
N THR A 43 -12.72 0.04 3.26
CA THR A 43 -13.15 -1.24 2.69
C THR A 43 -11.93 -2.08 2.29
N LYS A 44 -12.07 -3.41 2.30
CA LYS A 44 -11.06 -4.33 1.75
C LYS A 44 -10.64 -3.95 0.33
N GLY A 45 -11.60 -3.56 -0.51
CA GLY A 45 -11.36 -3.15 -1.89
C GLY A 45 -10.55 -1.86 -2.01
N GLN A 46 -10.80 -0.86 -1.16
CA GLN A 46 -9.97 0.35 -1.09
C GLN A 46 -8.55 0.00 -0.68
N LEU A 47 -8.36 -0.74 0.41
CA LEU A 47 -7.02 -1.12 0.87
C LEU A 47 -6.28 -1.97 -0.18
N SER A 48 -6.98 -2.87 -0.87
CA SER A 48 -6.41 -3.64 -1.99
C SER A 48 -5.90 -2.73 -3.11
N LYS A 49 -6.67 -1.72 -3.51
CA LYS A 49 -6.23 -0.77 -4.53
C LYS A 49 -4.99 0.02 -4.09
N ILE A 50 -4.92 0.38 -2.80
CA ILE A 50 -3.76 1.07 -2.22
C ILE A 50 -2.52 0.17 -2.25
N GLU A 51 -2.63 -1.07 -1.74
CA GLU A 51 -1.50 -2.03 -1.73
C GLU A 51 -0.98 -2.40 -3.12
N ASN A 52 -1.82 -2.27 -4.15
CA ASN A 52 -1.44 -2.49 -5.55
C ASN A 52 -1.07 -1.19 -6.30
N GLY A 53 -1.02 -0.04 -5.62
CA GLY A 53 -0.66 1.25 -6.24
C GLY A 53 -1.65 1.76 -7.29
N LEU A 54 -2.91 1.32 -7.25
CA LEU A 54 -3.94 1.65 -8.24
C LEU A 54 -4.68 2.96 -7.95
N VAL A 55 -4.48 3.52 -6.76
CA VAL A 55 -5.09 4.79 -6.34
C VAL A 55 -4.09 5.59 -5.50
N SER A 56 -4.10 6.91 -5.68
CA SER A 56 -3.40 7.80 -4.76
C SER A 56 -4.13 7.83 -3.41
N SER A 57 -3.37 7.86 -2.32
CA SER A 57 -3.89 7.90 -0.95
C SER A 57 -3.49 9.20 -0.26
N PRO A 58 -4.44 9.92 0.38
CA PRO A 58 -4.10 11.07 1.20
C PRO A 58 -3.12 10.69 2.31
N VAL A 59 -2.26 11.64 2.70
CA VAL A 59 -1.29 11.45 3.80
C VAL A 59 -1.98 10.99 5.09
N SER A 60 -3.17 11.49 5.40
CA SER A 60 -3.95 11.07 6.56
C SER A 60 -4.31 9.57 6.54
N THR A 61 -4.56 8.99 5.35
CA THR A 61 -4.78 7.55 5.19
C THR A 61 -3.48 6.78 5.40
N LEU A 62 -2.38 7.23 4.82
CA LEU A 62 -1.07 6.62 5.01
C LEU A 62 -0.64 6.64 6.48
N THR A 63 -0.87 7.75 7.20
CA THR A 63 -0.59 7.85 8.64
C THR A 63 -1.40 6.86 9.46
N ARG A 64 -2.69 6.66 9.15
CA ARG A 64 -3.52 5.65 9.83
C ARG A 64 -3.02 4.23 9.57
N ILE A 65 -2.64 3.92 8.34
CA ILE A 65 -2.08 2.62 7.96
C ILE A 65 -0.76 2.37 8.68
N ALA A 66 0.14 3.36 8.70
CA ALA A 66 1.42 3.27 9.40
C ALA A 66 1.22 3.01 10.90
N SER A 67 0.34 3.78 11.55
CA SER A 67 0.02 3.60 12.96
C SER A 67 -0.57 2.21 13.25
N ALA A 68 -1.51 1.73 12.43
CA ALA A 68 -2.10 0.39 12.56
C ALA A 68 -1.09 -0.75 12.35
N LEU A 69 0.03 -0.47 11.66
CA LEU A 69 1.16 -1.37 11.46
C LEU A 69 2.35 -1.06 12.40
N GLY A 70 2.18 -0.18 13.39
CA GLY A 70 3.19 0.11 14.41
C GLY A 70 4.46 0.77 13.88
N VAL A 71 4.35 1.63 12.87
CA VAL A 71 5.46 2.45 12.33
C VAL A 71 5.02 3.90 12.12
N GLY A 72 5.99 4.81 11.93
CA GLY A 72 5.70 6.17 11.47
C GLY A 72 5.42 6.23 9.95
N PRO A 73 4.66 7.23 9.45
CA PRO A 73 4.35 7.34 8.01
C PRO A 73 5.59 7.52 7.12
N GLY A 74 6.68 8.08 7.68
CA GLY A 74 7.97 8.17 7.02
C GLY A 74 8.55 6.81 6.62
N TYR A 75 8.13 5.72 7.30
CA TYR A 75 8.51 4.37 6.93
C TYR A 75 8.28 4.16 5.46
N PHE A 76 7.11 4.48 4.88
CA PHE A 76 6.76 4.18 3.48
C PHE A 76 7.58 4.91 2.40
N PHE A 77 8.33 5.94 2.75
CA PHE A 77 9.09 6.77 1.80
C PHE A 77 10.60 6.52 1.85
N GLN A 78 11.08 5.76 2.83
CA GLN A 78 12.48 5.37 2.91
C GLN A 78 12.89 4.53 1.70
N VAL A 79 14.00 4.90 1.06
CA VAL A 79 14.70 4.08 0.08
C VAL A 79 15.76 3.32 0.86
N ASP A 80 15.69 1.98 0.85
CA ASP A 80 16.77 1.17 1.40
C ASP A 80 18.01 1.43 0.51
N GLY A 81 19.07 1.93 1.12
CA GLY A 81 20.31 2.33 0.44
C GLY A 81 21.15 1.16 -0.04
#